data_AF-A0A1I0NFL3-F1
#
_entry.id   AF-A0A1I0NFL3-F1
#
_cell.length_a   1.000
_cell.length_b   1.000
_cell.length_c   1.000
_cell.angle_alpha   90.00
_cell.angle_beta   90.00
_cell.angle_gamma   90.00
#
_symmetry.space_group_name_H-M   'P 1'
#
loop_
_entity.id
_entity.type
_entity.pdbx_description
1 polymer ?
#
loop_
_entity_poly.entity_id
_entity_poly.type
_entity_poly.pdbx_seq_one_letter_code
_entity_poly.pdbx_strand_id
1 'polypeptide(L)'
;MQGYNCIIVFSNDGKKLLFCKRSKAPYEGLYNLVGGKIEYGENGYEAAYRELEEETGINQSNIQLSHIMDFTYYNQDCYVEIYAGYLNSEIVLREEAHPLVWLDQNEDFFDSGKFAGEGNIGHMVEQVKCYGLGIPQNQENQKLVNKIDIDSICIGVDGCKGGWITAILNHGKLFLEKYNSLNEIVTIYKDFDEFLIDMVIGLAGTNEQIRPDVYARKIISERSSTIFPAPCRQAIYAETVSKSYDENVRVLGKKFTPLTVAIMPKMREVDKFLQENTQYKNIIKESHPEVCFARLNGSTVLSKKSDFNGIEERIHILSKYIKDLNLNKIIMTSKNFKCNIDDIIDAICLAVTANLVIQKKYDVIPESPMRDDTGLIMQMVIPK
;
A
#
# COMPACT_ATOMS: atom_id res chain seq x y z
N MET A 1 -3.77 -17.22 11.72
CA MET A 1 -2.31 -17.35 11.80
C MET A 1 -1.73 -16.65 13.03
N GLN A 2 -1.22 -17.44 13.99
CA GLN A 2 -0.44 -16.96 15.15
C GLN A 2 0.97 -16.55 14.71
N GLY A 3 1.47 -15.42 15.22
CA GLY A 3 2.84 -14.97 14.96
C GLY A 3 3.83 -15.44 16.02
N TYR A 4 5.05 -15.73 15.58
CA TYR A 4 6.22 -16.03 16.42
C TYR A 4 7.43 -15.27 15.88
N ASN A 5 8.47 -15.12 16.70
CA ASN A 5 9.77 -14.62 16.27
C ASN A 5 10.90 -15.60 16.65
N CYS A 6 11.98 -15.55 15.88
CA CYS A 6 13.27 -16.18 16.21
C CYS A 6 14.38 -15.17 15.96
N ILE A 7 15.37 -15.12 16.85
CA ILE A 7 16.37 -14.05 16.87
C ILE A 7 17.78 -14.66 16.82
N ILE A 8 18.53 -14.30 15.79
CA ILE A 8 19.92 -14.70 15.59
C ILE A 8 20.83 -13.62 16.17
N VAL A 9 21.38 -13.89 17.35
CA VAL A 9 22.30 -12.96 18.01
C VAL A 9 23.73 -13.41 17.80
N PHE A 10 24.50 -12.60 17.07
CA PHE A 10 25.94 -12.80 16.91
C PHE A 10 26.70 -12.08 18.02
N SER A 11 27.81 -12.67 18.47
CA SER A 11 28.78 -11.98 19.33
C SER A 11 29.33 -10.73 18.64
N ASN A 12 29.91 -9.82 19.40
CA ASN A 12 30.48 -8.57 18.87
C ASN A 12 31.57 -8.78 17.81
N ASP A 13 32.32 -9.89 17.91
CA ASP A 13 33.32 -10.29 16.92
C ASP A 13 32.77 -11.19 15.79
N GLY A 14 31.47 -11.49 15.83
CA GLY A 14 30.76 -12.33 14.87
C GLY A 14 31.13 -13.81 14.91
N LYS A 15 31.99 -14.26 15.85
CA LYS A 15 32.50 -15.64 15.87
C LYS A 15 31.58 -16.64 16.53
N LYS A 16 30.61 -16.18 17.33
CA LYS A 16 29.69 -17.04 18.05
C LYS A 16 28.25 -16.58 17.88
N LEU A 17 27.33 -17.52 17.99
CA LEU A 17 25.89 -17.29 18.00
C LEU A 17 25.32 -17.70 19.36
N LEU A 18 24.37 -16.93 19.84
CA LEU A 18 23.63 -17.24 21.06
C LEU A 18 22.51 -18.24 20.77
N PHE A 19 22.43 -19.27 21.61
CA PHE A 19 21.36 -20.25 21.61
C PHE A 19 20.83 -20.44 23.01
N CYS A 20 19.58 -20.88 23.12
CA CYS A 20 19.04 -21.49 24.32
C CYS A 20 19.01 -23.02 24.15
N LYS A 21 19.32 -23.76 25.22
CA LYS A 21 19.15 -25.21 25.25
C LYS A 21 17.77 -25.53 25.81
N ARG A 22 16.87 -26.00 24.96
CA ARG A 22 15.47 -26.19 25.35
C ARG A 22 15.34 -27.25 26.44
N SER A 23 14.68 -26.87 27.52
CA SER A 23 14.42 -27.72 28.69
C SER A 23 12.98 -28.23 28.73
N LYS A 24 12.18 -27.90 27.71
CA LYS A 24 10.75 -28.25 27.60
C LYS A 24 10.40 -28.52 26.15
N ALA A 25 9.42 -29.38 25.91
CA ALA A 25 8.85 -29.64 24.60
C ALA A 25 8.25 -28.36 23.96
N PRO A 26 8.19 -28.27 22.61
CA PRO A 26 8.83 -29.18 21.65
C PRO A 26 10.38 -29.05 21.68
N TYR A 27 11.09 -30.00 21.08
CA TYR A 27 12.57 -29.96 20.95
C TYR A 27 13.37 -29.96 22.27
N GLU A 28 12.86 -30.60 23.32
CA GLU A 28 13.60 -30.75 24.57
C GLU A 28 14.97 -31.40 24.34
N GLY A 29 16.03 -30.80 24.89
CA GLY A 29 17.42 -31.23 24.74
C GLY A 29 18.17 -30.62 23.55
N LEU A 30 17.47 -30.08 22.56
CA LEU A 30 18.07 -29.44 21.37
C LEU A 30 18.36 -27.95 21.61
N TYR A 31 19.28 -27.40 20.82
CA TYR A 31 19.54 -25.96 20.79
C TYR A 31 18.54 -25.25 19.88
N ASN A 32 18.03 -24.12 20.35
CA ASN A 32 17.17 -23.24 19.57
C ASN A 32 17.62 -21.79 19.67
N LEU A 33 17.19 -20.98 18.71
CA LEU A 33 17.30 -19.53 18.82
C LEU A 33 16.37 -19.02 19.92
N VAL A 34 16.71 -17.86 20.48
CA VAL A 34 15.85 -17.12 21.40
C VAL A 34 14.70 -16.46 20.63
N GLY A 35 13.59 -16.25 21.31
CA GLY A 35 12.39 -15.69 20.71
C GLY A 35 11.12 -16.40 21.16
N GLY A 36 9.98 -15.84 20.79
CA GLY A 36 8.71 -16.30 21.33
C GLY A 36 7.50 -15.86 20.52
N LYS A 37 6.39 -15.63 21.21
CA LYS A 37 5.11 -15.29 20.56
C LYS A 37 5.06 -13.80 20.27
N ILE A 38 4.44 -13.48 19.14
CA ILE A 38 3.99 -12.11 18.86
C ILE A 38 2.58 -11.98 19.41
N GLU A 39 2.40 -11.11 20.40
CA GLU A 39 1.11 -10.90 21.05
C GLU A 39 0.11 -10.16 20.14
N TYR A 40 -1.18 -10.29 20.42
CA TYR A 40 -2.22 -9.68 19.58
C TYR A 40 -2.11 -8.15 19.57
N GLY A 41 -1.81 -7.58 18.39
CA GLY A 41 -1.63 -6.14 18.20
C GLY A 41 -0.23 -5.62 18.52
N GLU A 42 0.69 -6.50 18.91
CA GLU A 42 2.10 -6.20 19.12
C GLU A 42 2.85 -6.14 17.78
N ASN A 43 3.77 -5.18 17.63
CA ASN A 43 4.63 -5.12 16.46
C ASN A 43 5.74 -6.20 16.53
N GLY A 44 6.10 -6.77 15.38
CA GLY A 44 7.14 -7.81 15.30
C GLY A 44 8.49 -7.45 15.96
N TYR A 45 8.99 -6.22 15.75
CA TYR A 45 10.21 -5.77 16.42
C TYR A 45 10.01 -5.57 17.92
N GLU A 46 8.85 -5.05 18.35
CA GLU A 46 8.54 -4.90 19.77
C GLU A 46 8.53 -6.27 20.46
N ALA A 47 7.87 -7.25 19.85
CA ALA A 47 7.87 -8.63 20.30
C ALA A 47 9.29 -9.22 20.34
N ALA A 48 10.09 -9.03 19.28
CA ALA A 48 11.45 -9.56 19.22
C ALA A 48 12.34 -8.97 20.33
N TYR A 49 12.32 -7.65 20.55
CA TYR A 49 13.11 -7.05 21.63
C TYR A 49 12.58 -7.42 23.02
N ARG A 50 11.26 -7.54 23.19
CA ARG A 50 10.66 -8.00 24.46
C ARG A 50 11.14 -9.42 24.80
N GLU A 51 10.96 -10.37 23.89
CA GLU A 51 11.37 -11.76 24.08
C GLU A 51 12.90 -11.85 24.30
N LEU A 52 13.69 -11.08 23.56
CA LEU A 52 15.13 -11.04 23.73
C LEU A 52 15.55 -10.54 25.12
N GLU A 53 14.92 -9.48 25.63
CA GLU A 53 15.22 -8.92 26.95
C GLU A 53 14.75 -9.84 28.08
N GLU A 54 13.59 -10.47 27.92
CA GLU A 54 13.03 -11.45 28.85
C GLU A 54 13.94 -12.67 28.97
N GLU A 55 14.31 -13.29 27.85
CA GLU A 55 15.06 -14.56 27.84
C GLU A 55 16.57 -14.39 28.11
N THR A 56 17.15 -13.23 27.78
CA THR A 56 18.62 -13.04 27.78
C THR A 56 19.14 -11.82 28.52
N GLY A 57 18.27 -10.83 28.78
CA GLY A 57 18.66 -9.51 29.27
C GLY A 57 19.29 -8.58 28.24
N ILE A 58 19.39 -8.99 26.96
CA ILE A 58 19.86 -8.15 25.86
C ILE A 58 18.72 -7.23 25.41
N ASN A 59 18.97 -5.92 25.31
CA ASN A 59 17.99 -4.95 24.84
C ASN A 59 18.51 -4.08 23.69
N GLN A 60 17.71 -3.12 23.23
CA GLN A 60 18.01 -2.22 22.11
C GLN A 60 19.32 -1.42 22.25
N SER A 61 19.83 -1.23 23.47
CA SER A 61 21.14 -0.57 23.66
C SER A 61 22.33 -1.48 23.34
N ASN A 62 22.12 -2.79 23.38
CA ASN A 62 23.15 -3.80 23.22
C ASN A 62 23.24 -4.34 21.79
N ILE A 63 22.14 -4.31 21.04
CA ILE A 63 22.03 -4.88 19.69
C ILE A 63 21.03 -4.10 18.86
N GLN A 64 21.36 -3.93 17.59
CA GLN A 64 20.40 -3.49 16.58
C GLN A 64 19.93 -4.69 15.77
N LEU A 65 18.64 -4.99 15.84
CA LEU A 65 18.03 -6.04 15.05
C LEU A 65 17.64 -5.55 13.65
N SER A 66 17.69 -6.48 12.70
CA SER A 66 17.15 -6.36 11.36
C SER A 66 16.24 -7.54 11.08
N HIS A 67 15.13 -7.30 10.37
CA HIS A 67 14.23 -8.34 9.87
C HIS A 67 14.84 -8.97 8.62
N ILE A 68 15.05 -10.29 8.65
CA ILE A 68 15.80 -11.02 7.63
C ILE A 68 14.86 -11.75 6.66
N MET A 69 13.84 -12.43 7.19
CA MET A 69 12.89 -13.22 6.40
C MET A 69 11.68 -13.64 7.25
N ASP A 70 10.67 -14.20 6.59
CA ASP A 70 9.50 -14.82 7.23
C ASP A 70 9.30 -16.26 6.75
N PHE A 71 8.89 -17.13 7.67
CA PHE A 71 8.33 -18.44 7.34
C PHE A 71 6.82 -18.44 7.57
N THR A 72 6.06 -18.94 6.60
CA THR A 72 4.61 -19.10 6.70
C THR A 72 4.25 -20.57 6.66
N TYR A 73 3.67 -21.08 7.75
CA TYR A 73 3.27 -22.49 7.91
C TYR A 73 1.75 -22.62 7.87
N TYR A 74 1.20 -22.85 6.68
CA TYR A 74 -0.25 -23.01 6.50
C TYR A 74 -0.84 -24.19 7.29
N ASN A 75 -0.14 -25.32 7.36
CA ASN A 75 -0.61 -26.50 8.08
C ASN A 75 -0.66 -26.32 9.60
N GLN A 76 0.07 -25.33 10.13
CA GLN A 76 0.17 -25.04 11.57
C GLN A 76 -0.56 -23.75 11.93
N ASP A 77 -1.19 -23.08 10.95
CA ASP A 77 -1.80 -21.74 11.06
C ASP A 77 -0.88 -20.77 11.83
N CYS A 78 0.41 -20.71 11.46
CA CYS A 78 1.36 -19.77 12.07
C CYS A 78 2.38 -19.19 11.08
N TYR A 79 2.96 -18.06 11.45
CA TYR A 79 4.12 -17.48 10.79
C TYR A 79 5.24 -17.22 11.80
N VAL A 80 6.48 -17.20 11.33
CA VAL A 80 7.67 -16.95 12.14
C VAL A 80 8.50 -15.85 11.47
N GLU A 81 8.66 -14.73 12.15
CA GLU A 81 9.52 -13.62 11.73
C GLU A 81 10.94 -13.83 12.23
N ILE A 82 11.93 -13.70 11.35
CA ILE A 82 13.33 -13.96 11.68
C ILE A 82 14.11 -12.65 11.77
N TYR A 83 14.70 -12.40 12.93
CA TYR A 83 15.51 -11.22 13.19
C TYR A 83 16.97 -11.60 13.41
N ALA A 84 17.90 -10.70 13.10
CA ALA A 84 19.31 -10.92 13.39
C ALA A 84 20.04 -9.61 13.75
N GLY A 85 21.11 -9.73 14.53
CA GLY A 85 21.97 -8.59 14.86
C GLY A 85 23.32 -9.01 15.46
N TYR A 86 24.28 -8.08 15.46
CA TYR A 86 25.53 -8.21 16.19
C TYR A 86 25.47 -7.43 17.50
N LEU A 87 25.95 -8.02 18.58
CA LEU A 87 26.14 -7.30 19.83
C LEU A 87 27.15 -6.16 19.65
N ASN A 88 26.85 -5.00 20.22
CA ASN A 88 27.74 -3.83 20.19
C ASN A 88 28.96 -4.00 21.12
N SER A 89 28.85 -4.85 22.14
CA SER A 89 29.90 -5.16 23.11
C SER A 89 29.67 -6.53 23.75
N GLU A 90 30.66 -7.06 24.48
CA GLU A 90 30.43 -8.20 25.36
C GLU A 90 29.39 -7.85 26.43
N ILE A 91 28.55 -8.82 26.80
CA ILE A 91 27.46 -8.64 27.77
C ILE A 91 27.37 -9.85 28.70
N VAL A 92 26.90 -9.60 29.92
CA VAL A 92 26.53 -10.66 30.87
C VAL A 92 25.07 -11.03 30.63
N LEU A 93 24.83 -12.28 30.24
CA LEU A 93 23.49 -12.78 29.98
C LEU A 93 22.74 -13.05 31.29
N ARG A 94 21.43 -12.85 31.26
CA ARG A 94 20.50 -13.26 32.31
C ARG A 94 19.61 -14.36 31.75
N GLU A 95 19.81 -15.58 32.24
CA GLU A 95 18.96 -16.72 31.89
C GLU A 95 17.60 -16.60 32.58
N GLU A 96 16.53 -16.98 31.88
CA GLU A 96 15.19 -17.13 32.46
C GLU A 96 14.78 -18.61 32.54
N ALA A 97 14.27 -19.17 31.44
CA ALA A 97 13.67 -20.51 31.42
C ALA A 97 14.59 -21.59 30.85
N HIS A 98 15.54 -21.23 30.00
CA HIS A 98 16.41 -22.14 29.27
C HIS A 98 17.88 -21.71 29.42
N PRO A 99 18.81 -22.65 29.70
CA PRO A 99 20.23 -22.34 29.75
C PRO A 99 20.70 -21.72 28.44
N LEU A 100 21.49 -20.65 28.53
CA LEU A 100 22.01 -19.93 27.38
C LEU A 100 23.44 -20.39 27.06
N VAL A 101 23.75 -20.49 25.77
CA VAL A 101 25.07 -20.94 25.31
C VAL A 101 25.52 -20.17 24.08
N TRP A 102 26.80 -19.82 24.06
CA TRP A 102 27.47 -19.32 22.86
C TRP A 102 28.11 -20.48 22.11
N LEU A 103 27.66 -20.73 20.88
CA LEU A 103 28.21 -21.76 19.99
C LEU A 103 29.04 -21.11 18.88
N ASP A 104 30.06 -21.81 18.38
CA ASP A 104 30.90 -21.32 17.29
C ASP A 104 30.07 -21.14 16.01
N GLN A 105 30.32 -20.06 15.25
CA GLN A 105 29.60 -19.78 14.01
C GLN A 105 29.82 -20.82 12.91
N ASN A 106 30.81 -21.70 13.04
CA ASN A 106 31.13 -22.75 12.08
C ASN A 106 30.53 -24.11 12.46
N GLU A 107 29.69 -24.17 13.48
CA GLU A 107 28.90 -25.36 13.80
C GLU A 107 28.00 -25.77 12.62
N ASP A 108 27.74 -27.08 12.50
CA ASP A 108 26.78 -27.60 11.52
C ASP A 108 25.34 -27.37 11.99
N PHE A 109 24.83 -26.18 11.70
CA PHE A 109 23.47 -25.76 12.06
C PHE A 109 22.37 -26.52 11.31
N PHE A 110 22.71 -27.41 10.36
CA PHE A 110 21.74 -28.31 9.71
C PHE A 110 21.57 -29.64 10.44
N ASP A 111 22.37 -29.94 11.47
CA ASP A 111 22.23 -31.14 12.28
C ASP A 111 20.95 -31.12 13.11
N SER A 112 19.88 -31.74 12.59
CA SER A 112 18.59 -31.87 13.25
C SER A 112 18.61 -32.74 14.53
N GLY A 113 19.71 -33.45 14.80
CA GLY A 113 19.94 -34.15 16.06
C GLY A 113 20.49 -33.23 17.17
N LYS A 114 20.99 -32.04 16.80
CA LYS A 114 21.58 -31.04 17.72
C LYS A 114 20.75 -29.75 17.80
N PHE A 115 20.14 -29.33 16.69
CA PHE A 115 19.43 -28.07 16.54
C PHE A 115 17.93 -28.29 16.25
N ALA A 116 17.09 -27.45 16.83
CA ALA A 116 15.64 -27.46 16.62
C ALA A 116 15.24 -26.97 15.22
N GLY A 117 13.99 -27.25 14.83
CA GLY A 117 13.39 -26.68 13.61
C GLY A 117 13.82 -27.35 12.30
N GLU A 118 14.17 -28.64 12.32
CA GLU A 118 14.31 -29.49 11.12
C GLU A 118 15.24 -28.91 10.02
N GLY A 119 16.34 -28.28 10.43
CA GLY A 119 17.34 -27.68 9.51
C GLY A 119 17.09 -26.19 9.20
N ASN A 120 16.00 -25.60 9.68
CA ASN A 120 15.71 -24.18 9.46
C ASN A 120 16.75 -23.26 10.10
N ILE A 121 17.35 -23.63 11.24
CA ILE A 121 18.44 -22.85 11.87
C ILE A 121 19.62 -22.72 10.90
N GLY A 122 20.04 -23.82 10.27
CA GLY A 122 21.08 -23.79 9.24
C GLY A 122 20.72 -22.88 8.08
N HIS A 123 19.49 -22.96 7.57
CA HIS A 123 19.04 -22.08 6.49
C HIS A 123 19.06 -20.60 6.89
N MET A 124 18.51 -20.27 8.06
CA MET A 124 18.45 -18.90 8.60
C MET A 124 19.85 -18.29 8.75
N VAL A 125 20.78 -19.04 9.34
CA VAL A 125 22.17 -18.58 9.54
C VAL A 125 22.90 -18.42 8.20
N GLU A 126 22.69 -19.32 7.24
CA GLU A 126 23.31 -19.18 5.90
C GLU A 126 22.80 -17.96 5.14
N GLN A 127 21.52 -17.62 5.23
CA GLN A 127 21.01 -16.39 4.61
C GLN A 127 21.74 -15.16 5.14
N VAL A 128 21.97 -15.08 6.46
CA VAL A 128 22.73 -13.96 7.05
C VAL A 128 24.19 -13.97 6.60
N LYS A 129 24.83 -15.15 6.51
CA LYS A 129 26.23 -15.26 6.05
C LYS A 129 26.38 -14.85 4.58
N CYS A 130 25.48 -15.30 3.71
CA CYS A 130 25.55 -15.03 2.27
C CYS A 130 25.16 -13.59 1.91
N TYR A 131 24.16 -13.02 2.59
CA TYR A 131 23.51 -11.77 2.17
C TYR A 131 23.59 -10.64 3.21
N GLY A 132 24.13 -10.89 4.40
CA GLY A 132 24.23 -9.93 5.50
C GLY A 132 22.92 -9.78 6.30
N LEU A 133 22.93 -8.83 7.25
CA LEU A 133 21.81 -8.56 8.17
C LEU A 133 20.61 -7.85 7.52
N GLY A 134 20.36 -7.97 6.22
CA GLY A 134 19.20 -7.30 5.59
C GLY A 134 19.13 -5.79 5.88
N ILE A 135 17.92 -5.26 6.11
CA ILE A 135 17.67 -3.82 6.33
C ILE A 135 17.48 -3.55 7.83
N PRO A 136 18.26 -2.65 8.46
CA PRO A 136 18.15 -2.38 9.90
C PRO A 136 16.82 -1.75 10.30
N GLN A 137 16.35 -1.97 11.55
CA GLN A 137 15.13 -1.37 12.11
C GLN A 137 15.03 0.15 11.91
N ASN A 138 16.15 0.88 12.05
CA ASN A 138 16.21 2.33 11.84
C ASN A 138 16.01 2.73 10.37
N GLN A 139 16.29 1.83 9.42
CA GLN A 139 15.98 1.98 8.00
C GLN A 139 14.57 1.48 7.63
N GLU A 140 13.97 0.57 8.40
CA GLU A 140 12.54 0.25 8.28
C GLU A 140 11.66 1.39 8.79
N ASN A 141 12.00 1.98 9.95
CA ASN A 141 11.35 3.17 10.47
C ASN A 141 11.64 4.43 9.61
N GLN A 142 12.77 4.47 8.89
CA GLN A 142 13.04 5.47 7.84
C GLN A 142 12.40 5.12 6.48
N LYS A 143 11.89 3.90 6.28
CA LYS A 143 11.17 3.47 5.06
C LYS A 143 9.68 3.79 5.08
N LEU A 144 9.13 4.34 6.17
CA LEU A 144 7.92 5.17 6.11
C LEU A 144 8.32 6.59 5.66
N VAL A 145 8.89 6.70 4.45
CA VAL A 145 9.34 7.98 3.87
C VAL A 145 8.16 8.97 3.74
N ASN A 146 6.93 8.47 3.72
CA ASN A 146 5.72 9.27 3.57
C ASN A 146 4.64 8.84 4.58
N LYS A 147 4.76 9.32 5.83
CA LYS A 147 3.71 9.15 6.82
C LYS A 147 2.41 9.80 6.35
N ILE A 148 1.29 9.11 6.57
CA ILE A 148 -0.04 9.70 6.45
C ILE A 148 -0.20 10.76 7.53
N ASP A 149 -0.73 11.92 7.16
CA ASP A 149 -1.11 12.96 8.12
C ASP A 149 -2.24 12.46 9.02
N ILE A 150 -1.98 12.38 10.32
CA ILE A 150 -2.89 11.84 11.33
C ILE A 150 -3.98 12.82 11.75
N ASP A 151 -3.94 14.07 11.31
CA ASP A 151 -4.90 15.10 11.67
C ASP A 151 -5.83 15.46 10.51
N SER A 152 -6.00 14.55 9.55
CA SER A 152 -6.82 14.76 8.34
C SER A 152 -7.80 13.63 8.04
N ILE A 153 -8.85 13.97 7.30
CA ILE A 153 -9.83 13.08 6.67
C ILE A 153 -9.69 13.22 5.16
N CYS A 154 -9.01 12.24 4.55
CA CYS A 154 -8.74 12.22 3.11
C CYS A 154 -9.53 11.10 2.42
N ILE A 155 -10.20 11.43 1.32
CA ILE A 155 -11.12 10.55 0.61
C ILE A 155 -10.60 10.26 -0.80
N GLY A 156 -10.54 8.99 -1.15
CA GLY A 156 -10.30 8.49 -2.51
C GLY A 156 -11.48 7.67 -3.01
N VAL A 157 -11.98 7.97 -4.20
CA VAL A 157 -13.18 7.33 -4.75
C VAL A 157 -12.92 6.79 -6.15
N ASP A 158 -13.36 5.55 -6.38
CA ASP A 158 -13.42 4.95 -7.72
C ASP A 158 -14.81 4.39 -8.04
N GLY A 159 -15.18 4.42 -9.32
CA GLY A 159 -16.45 3.90 -9.82
C GLY A 159 -16.42 2.39 -9.91
N CYS A 160 -17.31 1.71 -9.16
CA CYS A 160 -17.41 0.25 -9.22
C CYS A 160 -18.82 -0.21 -9.61
N LYS A 161 -18.98 -1.51 -9.87
CA LYS A 161 -20.29 -2.08 -10.20
C LYS A 161 -21.30 -1.79 -9.09
N GLY A 162 -22.34 -1.03 -9.42
CA GLY A 162 -23.44 -0.70 -8.51
C GLY A 162 -23.13 0.39 -7.49
N GLY A 163 -22.09 1.22 -7.69
CA GLY A 163 -21.84 2.34 -6.80
C GLY A 163 -20.45 2.96 -6.95
N TRP A 164 -19.90 3.37 -5.82
CA TRP A 164 -18.61 4.00 -5.64
C TRP A 164 -17.89 3.30 -4.49
N ILE A 165 -16.72 2.71 -4.78
CA ILE A 165 -15.85 2.21 -3.72
C ILE A 165 -15.05 3.39 -3.19
N THR A 166 -15.02 3.54 -1.88
CA THR A 166 -14.48 4.72 -1.21
C THR A 166 -13.46 4.28 -0.17
N ALA A 167 -12.25 4.79 -0.30
CA ALA A 167 -11.21 4.68 0.71
C ALA A 167 -11.16 5.98 1.51
N ILE A 168 -11.21 5.84 2.84
CA ILE A 168 -11.18 6.96 3.78
C ILE A 168 -9.95 6.77 4.65
N LEU A 169 -9.00 7.70 4.53
CA LEU A 169 -7.91 7.85 5.49
C LEU A 169 -8.38 8.86 6.54
N ASN A 170 -8.86 8.35 7.66
CA ASN A 170 -9.34 9.14 8.78
C ASN A 170 -8.36 9.02 9.94
N HIS A 171 -7.65 10.10 10.24
CA HIS A 171 -6.65 10.17 11.30
C HIS A 171 -5.61 9.03 11.26
N GLY A 172 -5.04 8.80 10.07
CA GLY A 172 -4.04 7.76 9.85
C GLY A 172 -4.58 6.33 9.69
N LYS A 173 -5.90 6.11 9.83
CA LYS A 173 -6.53 4.79 9.68
C LYS A 173 -7.30 4.69 8.37
N LEU A 174 -7.08 3.58 7.65
CA LEU A 174 -7.81 3.27 6.42
C LEU A 174 -9.13 2.56 6.72
N PHE A 175 -10.21 3.12 6.21
CA PHE A 175 -11.53 2.53 6.12
C PHE A 175 -11.92 2.36 4.65
N LEU A 176 -12.69 1.31 4.35
CA LEU A 176 -13.18 1.00 3.01
C LEU A 176 -14.67 0.79 3.09
N GLU A 177 -15.41 1.53 2.28
CA GLU A 177 -16.87 1.48 2.24
C GLU A 177 -17.37 1.58 0.80
N LYS A 178 -18.56 1.06 0.54
CA LYS A 178 -19.22 1.17 -0.76
C LYS A 178 -20.51 1.96 -0.63
N TYR A 179 -20.65 2.99 -1.46
CA TYR A 179 -21.81 3.88 -1.49
C TYR A 179 -22.52 3.82 -2.84
N ASN A 180 -23.82 4.08 -2.87
CA ASN A 180 -24.59 4.03 -4.12
C ASN A 180 -24.46 5.33 -4.93
N SER A 181 -24.15 6.44 -4.26
CA SER A 181 -24.06 7.77 -4.89
C SER A 181 -23.05 8.67 -4.18
N LEU A 182 -22.57 9.71 -4.86
CA LEU A 182 -21.71 10.74 -4.26
C LEU A 182 -22.41 11.51 -3.13
N ASN A 183 -23.74 11.69 -3.21
CA ASN A 183 -24.53 12.35 -2.16
C ASN A 183 -24.41 11.61 -0.81
N GLU A 184 -24.42 10.27 -0.81
CA GLU A 184 -24.24 9.48 0.41
C GLU A 184 -22.86 9.75 1.04
N ILE A 185 -21.80 9.78 0.22
CA ILE A 185 -20.42 9.99 0.67
C ILE A 185 -20.30 11.36 1.38
N VAL A 186 -20.71 12.44 0.69
CA VAL A 186 -20.56 13.80 1.22
C VAL A 186 -21.53 14.12 2.36
N THR A 187 -22.62 13.36 2.52
CA THR A 187 -23.52 13.49 3.67
C THR A 187 -22.88 12.91 4.93
N ILE A 188 -22.19 11.77 4.79
CA ILE A 188 -21.50 11.09 5.91
C ILE A 188 -20.21 11.83 6.26
N TYR A 189 -19.42 12.21 5.27
CA TYR A 189 -18.14 12.87 5.44
C TYR A 189 -18.21 14.33 4.99
N LYS A 190 -19.08 15.14 5.61
CA LYS A 190 -19.23 16.56 5.26
C LYS A 190 -17.97 17.42 5.54
N ASP A 191 -17.14 16.98 6.49
CA ASP A 191 -15.97 17.70 6.98
C ASP A 191 -14.66 17.04 6.50
N PHE A 192 -14.62 16.55 5.24
CA PHE A 192 -13.38 16.03 4.65
C PHE A 192 -12.39 17.17 4.37
N ASP A 193 -11.10 16.89 4.47
CA ASP A 193 -10.04 17.85 4.15
C ASP A 193 -9.65 17.79 2.67
N GLU A 194 -9.66 16.60 2.07
CA GLU A 194 -9.36 16.41 0.65
C GLU A 194 -10.15 15.25 0.04
N PHE A 195 -10.62 15.42 -1.19
CA PHE A 195 -11.44 14.44 -1.91
C PHE A 195 -11.00 14.32 -3.37
N LEU A 196 -10.44 13.15 -3.69
CA LEU A 196 -10.03 12.79 -5.05
C LEU A 196 -10.90 11.65 -5.61
N ILE A 197 -11.24 11.75 -6.90
CA ILE A 197 -12.07 10.75 -7.60
C ILE A 197 -11.46 10.36 -8.95
N ASP A 198 -11.49 9.06 -9.27
CA ASP A 198 -11.10 8.54 -10.60
C ASP A 198 -12.27 8.67 -11.57
N MET A 199 -12.64 9.92 -11.86
CA MET A 199 -13.63 10.22 -12.85
C MET A 199 -13.37 11.59 -13.46
N VAL A 200 -13.72 11.72 -14.74
CA VAL A 200 -13.59 12.98 -15.47
C VAL A 200 -14.42 14.09 -14.80
N ILE A 201 -13.76 15.17 -14.40
CA ILE A 201 -14.33 16.42 -13.89
C ILE A 201 -14.02 17.56 -14.86
N GLY A 202 -15.08 18.25 -15.25
CA GLY A 202 -15.07 19.22 -16.34
C GLY A 202 -15.14 18.53 -17.70
N LEU A 203 -15.84 19.12 -18.66
CA LEU A 203 -16.03 18.50 -19.98
C LEU A 203 -15.81 19.55 -21.06
N ALA A 204 -14.83 19.33 -21.93
CA ALA A 204 -14.52 20.26 -23.01
C ALA A 204 -15.77 20.49 -23.88
N GLY A 205 -16.13 21.76 -24.07
CA GLY A 205 -17.18 22.22 -24.98
C GLY A 205 -16.65 22.65 -26.35
N THR A 206 -15.34 22.86 -26.47
CA THR A 206 -14.64 23.22 -27.72
C THR A 206 -13.28 22.48 -27.83
N ASN A 207 -12.62 22.56 -28.99
CA ASN A 207 -11.32 21.90 -29.20
C ASN A 207 -10.13 22.69 -28.62
N GLU A 208 -10.33 23.98 -28.31
CA GLU A 208 -9.33 24.85 -27.70
C GLU A 208 -9.19 24.59 -26.19
N GLN A 209 -10.22 23.99 -25.58
CA GLN A 209 -10.24 23.57 -24.19
C GLN A 209 -9.44 22.28 -23.99
N ILE A 210 -8.20 22.43 -23.51
CA ILE A 210 -7.27 21.32 -23.32
C ILE A 210 -7.52 20.65 -21.97
N ARG A 211 -7.76 19.33 -22.01
CA ARG A 211 -7.92 18.48 -20.83
C ARG A 211 -6.61 17.88 -20.32
N PRO A 212 -6.55 17.51 -19.02
CA PRO A 212 -5.39 16.91 -18.39
C PRO A 212 -4.95 15.57 -18.98
N ASP A 213 -5.86 14.82 -19.63
CA ASP A 213 -5.56 13.52 -20.25
C ASP A 213 -4.35 13.55 -21.20
N VAL A 214 -4.16 14.67 -21.90
CA VAL A 214 -3.03 14.86 -22.83
C VAL A 214 -1.69 14.90 -22.09
N TYR A 215 -1.67 15.48 -20.90
CA TYR A 215 -0.48 15.56 -20.04
C TYR A 215 -0.25 14.24 -19.31
N ALA A 216 -1.31 13.63 -18.80
CA ALA A 216 -1.25 12.32 -18.15
C ALA A 216 -0.62 11.25 -19.06
N ARG A 217 -1.01 11.22 -20.35
CA ARG A 217 -0.41 10.30 -21.33
C ARG A 217 1.09 10.48 -21.56
N LYS A 218 1.62 11.68 -21.32
CA LYS A 218 3.07 11.95 -21.41
C LYS A 218 3.82 11.42 -20.19
N ILE A 219 3.19 11.45 -19.01
CA ILE A 219 3.79 10.95 -17.76
C ILE A 219 3.94 9.43 -17.81
N ILE A 220 2.92 8.72 -18.30
CA ILE A 220 2.94 7.25 -18.42
C ILE A 220 3.02 6.81 -19.89
N SER A 221 4.03 7.30 -20.61
CA SER A 221 4.15 7.13 -22.07
C SER A 221 4.11 5.67 -22.54
N GLU A 222 4.67 4.76 -21.76
CA GLU A 222 4.72 3.31 -22.02
C GLU A 222 3.35 2.64 -21.89
N ARG A 223 2.42 3.29 -21.18
CA ARG A 223 1.05 2.83 -20.94
C ARG A 223 0.03 3.91 -21.26
N SER A 224 0.31 4.77 -22.23
CA SER A 224 -0.57 5.91 -22.56
C SER A 224 -2.00 5.51 -22.94
N SER A 225 -2.22 4.24 -23.33
CA SER A 225 -3.54 3.68 -23.63
C SER A 225 -4.44 3.47 -22.41
N THR A 226 -3.90 3.49 -21.18
CA THR A 226 -4.70 3.39 -19.94
C THR A 226 -5.48 4.68 -19.69
N ILE A 227 -4.96 5.83 -20.15
CA ILE A 227 -5.67 7.10 -20.12
C ILE A 227 -6.52 7.21 -21.38
N PHE A 228 -7.82 6.95 -21.26
CA PHE A 228 -8.74 7.19 -22.37
C PHE A 228 -8.92 8.71 -22.60
N PRO A 229 -9.22 9.16 -23.83
CA PRO A 229 -9.57 10.56 -24.06
C PRO A 229 -10.98 10.84 -23.55
N ALA A 230 -11.15 11.83 -22.66
CA ALA A 230 -12.46 12.24 -22.22
C ALA A 230 -13.30 12.80 -23.39
N PRO A 231 -14.59 12.44 -23.50
CA PRO A 231 -15.51 13.01 -24.48
C PRO A 231 -15.83 14.49 -24.20
N CYS A 232 -16.35 15.19 -25.20
CA CYS A 232 -16.95 16.51 -25.00
C CYS A 232 -18.26 16.42 -24.22
N ARG A 233 -18.67 17.55 -23.65
CA ARG A 233 -19.93 17.67 -22.90
C ARG A 233 -21.13 17.18 -23.71
N GLN A 234 -21.24 17.61 -24.96
CA GLN A 234 -22.35 17.27 -25.86
C GLN A 234 -22.44 15.76 -26.11
N ALA A 235 -21.30 15.08 -26.21
CA ALA A 235 -21.26 13.62 -26.35
C ALA A 235 -21.74 12.90 -25.08
N ILE A 236 -21.31 13.36 -23.89
CA ILE A 236 -21.76 12.79 -22.61
C ILE A 236 -23.27 12.91 -22.44
N TYR A 237 -23.89 13.97 -22.94
CA TYR A 237 -25.34 14.22 -22.81
C TYR A 237 -26.17 13.76 -24.00
N ALA A 238 -25.56 13.18 -25.04
CA ALA A 238 -26.29 12.70 -26.20
C ALA A 238 -27.27 11.56 -25.84
N GLU A 239 -28.41 11.54 -26.53
CA GLU A 239 -29.50 10.58 -26.28
C GLU A 239 -29.16 9.15 -26.72
N THR A 240 -28.29 9.01 -27.72
CA THR A 240 -27.90 7.71 -28.27
C THR A 240 -26.38 7.63 -28.42
N VAL A 241 -25.87 6.40 -28.41
CA VAL A 241 -24.44 6.14 -28.64
C VAL A 241 -24.00 6.67 -30.01
N SER A 242 -24.82 6.55 -31.05
CA SER A 242 -24.48 7.12 -32.37
C SER A 242 -24.32 8.63 -32.29
N LYS A 243 -25.29 9.32 -31.69
CA LYS A 243 -25.21 10.78 -31.51
C LYS A 243 -24.02 11.20 -30.66
N SER A 244 -23.62 10.42 -29.65
CA SER A 244 -22.45 10.76 -28.83
C SER A 244 -21.15 10.73 -29.64
N TYR A 245 -21.00 9.80 -30.58
CA TYR A 245 -19.87 9.82 -31.52
C TYR A 245 -19.93 11.03 -32.45
N ASP A 246 -21.09 11.34 -33.02
CA ASP A 246 -21.27 12.46 -33.95
C ASP A 246 -20.94 13.79 -33.27
N GLU A 247 -21.44 14.02 -32.05
CA GLU A 247 -21.16 15.21 -31.24
C GLU A 247 -19.68 15.33 -30.87
N ASN A 248 -19.02 14.22 -30.55
CA ASN A 248 -17.60 14.26 -30.20
C ASN A 248 -16.71 14.57 -31.40
N VAL A 249 -17.06 14.04 -32.58
CA VAL A 249 -16.38 14.40 -33.84
C VAL A 249 -16.66 15.87 -34.18
N ARG A 250 -17.89 16.34 -34.03
CA ARG A 250 -18.27 17.74 -34.29
C ARG A 250 -17.48 18.73 -33.42
N VAL A 251 -17.31 18.42 -32.14
CA VAL A 251 -16.70 19.34 -31.16
C VAL A 251 -15.17 19.17 -31.07
N LEU A 252 -14.68 17.94 -31.04
CA LEU A 252 -13.26 17.63 -30.77
C LEU A 252 -12.53 17.03 -31.98
N GLY A 253 -13.21 16.79 -33.09
CA GLY A 253 -12.61 16.25 -34.32
C GLY A 253 -12.17 14.78 -34.24
N LYS A 254 -12.58 14.04 -33.19
CA LYS A 254 -12.11 12.67 -32.94
C LYS A 254 -13.21 11.76 -32.38
N LYS A 255 -13.09 10.45 -32.64
CA LYS A 255 -13.90 9.41 -31.99
C LYS A 255 -13.23 8.94 -30.70
N PHE A 256 -14.00 8.30 -29.82
CA PHE A 256 -13.52 7.61 -28.62
C PHE A 256 -13.71 6.09 -28.75
N THR A 257 -13.36 5.32 -27.71
CA THR A 257 -13.44 3.85 -27.74
C THR A 257 -14.76 3.36 -27.12
N PRO A 258 -15.17 2.09 -27.36
CA PRO A 258 -16.31 1.49 -26.67
C PRO A 258 -16.17 1.50 -25.14
N LEU A 259 -14.94 1.44 -24.62
CA LEU A 259 -14.67 1.58 -23.18
C LEU A 259 -15.15 2.94 -22.66
N THR A 260 -14.88 4.02 -23.40
CA THR A 260 -15.36 5.35 -23.04
C THR A 260 -16.89 5.42 -22.98
N VAL A 261 -17.59 4.74 -23.91
CA VAL A 261 -19.08 4.68 -23.89
C VAL A 261 -19.58 4.03 -22.60
N ALA A 262 -18.94 2.96 -22.13
CA ALA A 262 -19.35 2.24 -20.93
C ALA A 262 -19.26 3.09 -19.65
N ILE A 263 -18.33 4.04 -19.59
CA ILE A 263 -18.10 4.91 -18.43
C ILE A 263 -18.81 6.27 -18.52
N MET A 264 -19.33 6.67 -19.69
CA MET A 264 -20.09 7.92 -19.85
C MET A 264 -21.22 8.11 -18.82
N PRO A 265 -22.00 7.08 -18.44
CA PRO A 265 -23.02 7.25 -17.40
C PRO A 265 -22.46 7.74 -16.07
N LYS A 266 -21.29 7.25 -15.67
CA LYS A 266 -20.60 7.67 -14.44
C LYS A 266 -20.00 9.08 -14.57
N MET A 267 -19.45 9.44 -15.72
CA MET A 267 -19.03 10.82 -15.99
C MET A 267 -20.20 11.81 -15.89
N ARG A 268 -21.35 11.43 -16.45
CA ARG A 268 -22.59 12.23 -16.38
C ARG A 268 -23.10 12.34 -14.95
N GLU A 269 -22.99 11.27 -14.15
CA GLU A 269 -23.35 11.28 -12.72
C GLU A 269 -22.51 12.30 -11.94
N VAL A 270 -21.18 12.28 -12.10
CA VAL A 270 -20.27 13.22 -11.42
C VAL A 270 -20.52 14.66 -11.87
N ASP A 271 -20.64 14.88 -13.19
CA ASP A 271 -20.89 16.22 -13.71
C ASP A 271 -22.21 16.79 -13.17
N LYS A 272 -23.31 16.04 -13.23
CA LYS A 272 -24.61 16.48 -12.66
C LYS A 272 -24.51 16.76 -11.16
N PHE A 273 -23.88 15.86 -10.40
CA PHE A 273 -23.70 16.03 -8.96
C PHE A 273 -23.00 17.36 -8.63
N LEU A 274 -21.94 17.71 -9.37
CA LEU A 274 -21.21 18.96 -9.16
C LEU A 274 -21.98 20.19 -9.64
N GLN A 275 -22.86 20.07 -10.65
CA GLN A 275 -23.75 21.16 -11.04
C GLN A 275 -24.83 21.43 -9.99
N GLU A 276 -25.39 20.38 -9.39
CA GLU A 276 -26.46 20.46 -8.39
C GLU A 276 -25.91 20.85 -7.00
N ASN A 277 -24.69 20.42 -6.66
CA ASN A 277 -24.03 20.70 -5.38
C ASN A 277 -22.85 21.65 -5.56
N THR A 278 -23.16 22.91 -5.85
CA THR A 278 -22.15 23.92 -6.21
C THR A 278 -21.06 24.14 -5.16
N GLN A 279 -21.33 23.84 -3.89
CA GLN A 279 -20.33 23.90 -2.80
C GLN A 279 -19.17 22.91 -2.99
N TYR A 280 -19.36 21.84 -3.77
CA TYR A 280 -18.30 20.86 -4.07
C TYR A 280 -17.58 21.12 -5.40
N LYS A 281 -18.02 22.12 -6.19
CA LYS A 281 -17.34 22.47 -7.45
C LYS A 281 -15.90 22.88 -7.18
N ASN A 282 -14.97 22.20 -7.83
CA ASN A 282 -13.52 22.39 -7.69
C ASN A 282 -12.97 22.11 -6.28
N ILE A 283 -13.81 21.61 -5.36
CA ILE A 283 -13.39 21.06 -4.06
C ILE A 283 -13.13 19.56 -4.23
N ILE A 284 -14.09 18.84 -4.82
CA ILE A 284 -13.84 17.47 -5.29
C ILE A 284 -13.05 17.57 -6.60
N LYS A 285 -11.93 16.85 -6.65
CA LYS A 285 -10.94 16.97 -7.74
C LYS A 285 -10.69 15.61 -8.41
N GLU A 286 -10.43 15.67 -9.71
CA GLU A 286 -10.10 14.49 -10.50
C GLU A 286 -8.65 14.07 -10.24
N SER A 287 -8.43 12.76 -10.20
CA SER A 287 -7.11 12.14 -10.10
C SER A 287 -7.15 10.78 -10.79
N HIS A 288 -6.04 10.31 -11.35
CA HIS A 288 -6.00 9.06 -12.10
C HIS A 288 -5.02 8.05 -11.45
N PRO A 289 -5.48 6.87 -10.99
CA PRO A 289 -4.68 5.90 -10.24
C PRO A 289 -3.39 5.50 -10.94
N GLU A 290 -3.40 5.19 -12.24
CA GLU A 290 -2.18 4.77 -12.95
C GLU A 290 -1.12 5.88 -13.04
N VAL A 291 -1.53 7.15 -13.09
CA VAL A 291 -0.60 8.29 -13.05
C VAL A 291 -0.07 8.46 -11.62
N CYS A 292 -0.94 8.31 -10.63
CA CYS A 292 -0.55 8.34 -9.22
C CYS A 292 0.45 7.23 -8.90
N PHE A 293 0.17 5.98 -9.27
CA PHE A 293 1.09 4.86 -9.09
C PHE A 293 2.44 5.12 -9.75
N ALA A 294 2.47 5.67 -10.97
CA ALA A 294 3.72 6.00 -11.63
C ALA A 294 4.55 7.02 -10.81
N ARG A 295 3.89 8.05 -10.25
CA ARG A 295 4.55 9.04 -9.39
C ARG A 295 5.02 8.45 -8.06
N LEU A 296 4.17 7.69 -7.38
CA LEU A 296 4.50 7.03 -6.11
C LEU A 296 5.62 5.98 -6.26
N ASN A 297 5.71 5.33 -7.42
CA ASN A 297 6.74 4.36 -7.75
C ASN A 297 8.04 5.00 -8.27
N GLY A 298 7.96 6.23 -8.80
CA GLY A 298 9.06 6.92 -9.48
C GLY A 298 9.24 6.54 -10.95
N SER A 299 8.44 5.60 -11.46
CA SER A 299 8.42 5.17 -12.87
C SER A 299 7.08 4.51 -13.22
N THR A 300 6.75 4.44 -14.51
CA THR A 300 5.52 3.81 -15.01
C THR A 300 5.41 2.36 -14.55
N VAL A 301 4.31 1.99 -13.90
CA VAL A 301 4.01 0.61 -13.51
C VAL A 301 3.57 -0.21 -14.73
N LEU A 302 4.43 -1.11 -15.18
CA LEU A 302 4.23 -1.86 -16.43
C LEU A 302 3.28 -3.05 -16.28
N SER A 303 3.15 -3.59 -15.06
CA SER A 303 2.25 -4.71 -14.77
C SER A 303 0.79 -4.33 -14.95
N LYS A 304 -0.03 -5.30 -15.37
CA LYS A 304 -1.47 -5.13 -15.51
C LYS A 304 -2.14 -5.12 -14.15
N LYS A 305 -3.04 -4.15 -13.91
CA LYS A 305 -3.76 -4.00 -12.64
C LYS A 305 -4.69 -5.16 -12.29
N SER A 306 -5.09 -5.98 -13.26
CA SER A 306 -5.97 -7.13 -13.09
C SER A 306 -5.24 -8.43 -12.70
N ASP A 307 -3.93 -8.49 -12.92
CA ASP A 307 -3.16 -9.71 -12.78
C ASP A 307 -2.48 -9.73 -11.41
N PHE A 308 -2.27 -10.91 -10.83
CA PHE A 308 -1.79 -11.08 -9.45
C PHE A 308 -0.52 -10.27 -9.14
N ASN A 309 0.51 -10.36 -9.99
CA ASN A 309 1.75 -9.60 -9.80
C ASN A 309 1.53 -8.09 -9.82
N GLY A 310 0.60 -7.59 -10.65
CA GLY A 310 0.31 -6.16 -10.72
C GLY A 310 -0.56 -5.65 -9.58
N ILE A 311 -1.36 -6.53 -8.99
CA ILE A 311 -2.06 -6.28 -7.73
C ILE A 311 -1.05 -6.18 -6.58
N GLU A 312 -0.15 -7.16 -6.45
CA GLU A 312 0.88 -7.16 -5.40
C GLU A 312 1.82 -5.96 -5.51
N GLU A 313 2.26 -5.60 -6.73
CA GLU A 313 3.12 -4.44 -6.96
C GLU A 313 2.45 -3.13 -6.47
N ARG A 314 1.15 -2.94 -6.77
CA ARG A 314 0.38 -1.77 -6.32
C ARG A 314 0.19 -1.77 -4.80
N ILE A 315 -0.08 -2.93 -4.20
CA ILE A 315 -0.16 -3.06 -2.73
C ILE A 315 1.18 -2.71 -2.09
N HIS A 316 2.30 -3.18 -2.65
CA HIS A 316 3.65 -2.88 -2.17
C HIS A 316 3.98 -1.39 -2.28
N ILE A 317 3.53 -0.70 -3.33
CA ILE A 317 3.68 0.75 -3.44
C ILE A 317 2.90 1.46 -2.32
N LEU A 318 1.65 1.04 -2.07
CA LEU A 318 0.77 1.67 -1.08
C LEU A 318 1.11 1.32 0.37
N SER A 319 1.72 0.16 0.64
CA SER A 319 2.12 -0.24 1.99
C SER A 319 3.20 0.66 2.60
N LYS A 320 3.90 1.45 1.76
CA LYS A 320 4.82 2.52 2.19
C LYS A 320 4.11 3.68 2.89
N TYR A 321 2.79 3.78 2.77
CA TYR A 321 1.94 4.85 3.31
C TYR A 321 0.95 4.30 4.34
N ILE A 322 0.31 3.17 4.04
CA ILE A 322 -0.73 2.57 4.86
C ILE A 322 -0.19 1.34 5.59
N LYS A 323 -0.15 1.42 6.92
CA LYS A 323 0.18 0.28 7.78
C LYS A 323 -0.87 -0.84 7.61
N ASP A 324 -0.42 -2.08 7.69
CA ASP A 324 -1.25 -3.29 7.64
C ASP A 324 -2.06 -3.49 6.35
N LEU A 325 -1.69 -2.81 5.26
CA LEU A 325 -2.28 -3.07 3.95
C LEU A 325 -1.72 -4.39 3.39
N ASN A 326 -2.59 -5.38 3.22
CA ASN A 326 -2.23 -6.67 2.66
C ASN A 326 -3.31 -7.19 1.70
N LEU A 327 -2.89 -8.14 0.85
CA LEU A 327 -3.73 -8.71 -0.20
C LEU A 327 -4.97 -9.44 0.36
N ASN A 328 -4.83 -10.18 1.46
CA ASN A 328 -5.94 -10.93 2.06
C ASN A 328 -7.08 -10.00 2.48
N LYS A 329 -6.76 -8.87 3.11
CA LYS A 329 -7.74 -7.85 3.50
C LYS A 329 -8.50 -7.31 2.28
N ILE A 330 -7.78 -6.98 1.21
CA ILE A 330 -8.38 -6.46 -0.03
C ILE A 330 -9.29 -7.51 -0.69
N ILE A 331 -8.88 -8.77 -0.75
CA ILE A 331 -9.69 -9.87 -1.31
C ILE A 331 -10.98 -10.05 -0.50
N MET A 332 -10.90 -10.02 0.84
CA MET A 332 -12.10 -10.11 1.68
C MET A 332 -13.04 -8.93 1.45
N THR A 333 -12.50 -7.70 1.38
CA THR A 333 -13.27 -6.49 1.08
C THR A 333 -13.97 -6.57 -0.29
N SER A 334 -13.24 -7.02 -1.33
CA SER A 334 -13.79 -7.21 -2.69
C SER A 334 -15.00 -8.16 -2.68
N LYS A 335 -14.91 -9.28 -1.96
CA LYS A 335 -16.02 -10.23 -1.82
C LYS A 335 -17.21 -9.61 -1.08
N ASN A 336 -16.96 -8.89 0.00
CA ASN A 336 -18.01 -8.27 0.81
C ASN A 336 -18.79 -7.21 0.04
N PHE A 337 -18.08 -6.34 -0.69
CA PHE A 337 -18.69 -5.23 -1.43
C PHE A 337 -19.07 -5.57 -2.88
N LYS A 338 -18.72 -6.77 -3.36
CA LYS A 338 -18.95 -7.23 -4.73
C LYS A 338 -18.39 -6.23 -5.76
N CYS A 339 -17.18 -5.73 -5.52
CA CYS A 339 -16.42 -4.86 -6.42
C CYS A 339 -15.10 -5.53 -6.80
N ASN A 340 -14.45 -5.04 -7.86
CA ASN A 340 -13.19 -5.63 -8.29
C ASN A 340 -12.06 -5.21 -7.32
N ILE A 341 -11.00 -6.03 -7.30
CA ILE A 341 -9.83 -5.76 -6.45
C ILE A 341 -9.10 -4.50 -6.90
N ASP A 342 -8.99 -4.28 -8.21
CA ASP A 342 -8.39 -3.07 -8.78
C ASP A 342 -9.18 -1.82 -8.40
N ASP A 343 -10.52 -1.83 -8.43
CA ASP A 343 -11.34 -0.68 -8.00
C ASP A 343 -11.02 -0.26 -6.55
N ILE A 344 -10.81 -1.23 -5.65
CA ILE A 344 -10.44 -0.95 -4.23
C ILE A 344 -9.04 -0.33 -4.16
N ILE A 345 -8.08 -0.91 -4.86
CA ILE A 345 -6.68 -0.46 -4.86
C ILE A 345 -6.58 0.95 -5.45
N ASP A 346 -7.34 1.23 -6.50
CA ASP A 346 -7.42 2.53 -7.15
C ASP A 346 -8.00 3.58 -6.20
N ALA A 347 -9.10 3.29 -5.49
CA ALA A 347 -9.64 4.17 -4.46
C ALA A 347 -8.63 4.44 -3.32
N ILE A 348 -7.90 3.41 -2.85
CA ILE A 348 -6.86 3.57 -1.82
C ILE A 348 -5.73 4.48 -2.32
N CYS A 349 -5.29 4.29 -3.56
CA CYS A 349 -4.27 5.14 -4.19
C CYS A 349 -4.68 6.61 -4.21
N LEU A 350 -5.95 6.88 -4.50
CA LEU A 350 -6.50 8.23 -4.46
C LEU A 350 -6.58 8.79 -3.04
N ALA A 351 -6.91 8.00 -2.02
CA ALA A 351 -6.92 8.46 -0.64
C ALA A 351 -5.51 8.81 -0.15
N VAL A 352 -4.51 8.00 -0.50
CA VAL A 352 -3.09 8.30 -0.22
C VAL A 352 -2.68 9.59 -0.94
N THR A 353 -3.06 9.75 -2.21
CA THR A 353 -2.78 10.96 -2.98
C THR A 353 -3.43 12.19 -2.33
N ALA A 354 -4.68 12.08 -1.89
CA ALA A 354 -5.39 13.14 -1.18
C ALA A 354 -4.65 13.54 0.11
N ASN A 355 -4.13 12.58 0.86
CA ASN A 355 -3.32 12.89 2.04
C ASN A 355 -1.99 13.58 1.69
N LEU A 356 -1.36 13.22 0.57
CA LEU A 356 -0.17 13.93 0.08
C LEU A 356 -0.49 15.37 -0.34
N VAL A 357 -1.71 15.65 -0.80
CA VAL A 357 -2.16 17.03 -1.09
C VAL A 357 -2.18 17.87 0.18
N ILE A 358 -2.71 17.35 1.29
CA ILE A 358 -2.67 18.01 2.61
C ILE A 358 -1.23 18.34 3.02
N GLN A 359 -0.30 17.42 2.75
CA GLN A 359 1.13 17.62 2.99
C GLN A 359 1.84 18.51 1.96
N LYS A 360 1.13 19.06 0.97
CA LYS A 360 1.69 19.85 -0.14
C LYS A 360 2.72 19.10 -1.00
N LYS A 361 2.57 17.78 -1.10
CA LYS A 361 3.41 16.86 -1.89
C LYS A 361 2.69 16.37 -3.16
N TYR A 362 2.13 17.30 -3.91
CA TYR A 362 1.35 17.03 -5.11
C TYR A 362 1.67 18.02 -6.23
N ASP A 363 1.40 17.60 -7.46
CA ASP A 363 1.35 18.45 -8.64
C ASP A 363 -0.09 18.50 -9.19
N VAL A 364 -0.36 19.53 -9.98
CA VAL A 364 -1.59 19.64 -10.78
C VAL A 364 -1.19 19.63 -12.25
N ILE A 365 -1.87 18.79 -13.04
CA ILE A 365 -1.65 18.74 -14.48
C ILE A 365 -2.93 19.16 -15.23
N PRO A 366 -2.82 20.03 -16.25
CA PRO A 366 -1.66 20.89 -16.52
C PRO A 366 -1.46 21.92 -15.40
N GLU A 367 -0.25 22.50 -15.31
CA GLU A 367 0.09 23.53 -14.31
C GLU A 367 -0.84 24.76 -14.38
N SER A 368 -1.32 25.09 -15.57
CA SER A 368 -2.33 26.13 -15.81
C SER A 368 -3.59 25.50 -16.39
N PRO A 369 -4.51 24.97 -15.55
CA PRO A 369 -5.69 24.28 -16.02
C PRO A 369 -6.73 25.24 -16.58
N MET A 370 -7.38 24.81 -17.66
CA MET A 370 -8.50 25.52 -18.26
C MET A 370 -9.80 25.18 -17.51
N ARG A 371 -10.81 26.02 -17.67
CA ARG A 371 -12.16 25.72 -17.20
C ARG A 371 -13.03 25.26 -18.37
N ASP A 372 -14.00 24.41 -18.07
CA ASP A 372 -15.08 24.15 -18.99
C ASP A 372 -16.14 25.26 -18.98
N ASP A 373 -17.13 25.14 -19.86
CA ASP A 373 -18.21 26.12 -20.02
C ASP A 373 -19.09 26.30 -18.77
N THR A 374 -18.98 25.39 -17.79
CA THR A 374 -19.74 25.41 -16.52
C THR A 374 -18.92 25.88 -15.32
N GLY A 375 -17.64 26.23 -15.56
CA GLY A 375 -16.70 26.71 -14.56
C GLY A 375 -15.95 25.62 -13.79
N LEU A 376 -16.08 24.34 -14.17
CA LEU A 376 -15.28 23.25 -13.60
C LEU A 376 -13.85 23.33 -14.13
N ILE A 377 -12.86 23.23 -13.24
CA ILE A 377 -11.44 23.22 -13.59
C ILE A 377 -11.09 21.85 -14.18
N MET A 378 -10.57 21.83 -15.40
CA MET A 378 -10.14 20.64 -16.10
C MET A 378 -8.68 20.34 -15.72
N GLN A 379 -8.50 19.60 -14.63
CA GLN A 379 -7.19 19.25 -14.05
C GLN A 379 -7.19 17.82 -13.52
N MET A 380 -6.00 17.23 -13.40
CA MET A 380 -5.76 16.04 -12.57
C MET A 380 -4.79 16.42 -11.45
N VAL A 381 -5.13 16.04 -10.22
CA VAL A 381 -4.24 16.10 -9.06
C VAL A 381 -3.44 14.81 -9.00
N ILE A 382 -2.12 14.90 -8.84
CA ILE A 382 -1.23 13.73 -8.79
C ILE A 382 -0.14 13.92 -7.73
N PRO A 383 0.44 12.85 -7.19
CA PRO A 383 1.61 12.94 -6.32
C PRO A 383 2.79 13.60 -7.05
N LYS A 384 3.63 14.31 -6.29
CA LYS A 384 4.82 14.97 -6.81
C LYS A 384 5.91 13.98 -7.20
#